data_AF-A0A8T7BQA2-F1
#
_entry.id   AF-A0A8T7BQA2-F1
#
_cell.length_a   1.000
_cell.length_b   1.000
_cell.length_c   1.000
_cell.angle_alpha   90.00
_cell.angle_beta   90.00
_cell.angle_gamma   90.00
#
_symmetry.space_group_name_H-M   'P 1'
#
loop_
_entity.id
_entity.type
_entity.pdbx_description
1 polymer ?
#
loop_
_entity_poly.entity_id
_entity_poly.type
_entity_poly.pdbx_seq_one_letter_code
_entity_poly.pdbx_strand_id
1 'polypeptide(L)' 'YGDPDEVLATDWIPSIPGVNAPGNYETYAKDPYSYKAKHMEEAMSSGGNLYHPDVRPPGGE' A
#
# COMPACT_ATOMS: atom_id res chain seq x y z
N TYR A 1 -29.25 1.19 6.71
CA TYR A 1 -28.33 0.21 7.30
C TYR A 1 -27.46 -0.28 6.15
N GLY A 2 -26.15 0.01 6.20
CA GLY A 2 -25.20 -0.35 5.14
C GLY A 2 -24.76 -1.80 5.27
N ASP A 3 -24.19 -2.34 4.20
CA ASP A 3 -23.63 -3.69 4.20
C ASP A 3 -22.43 -3.74 5.17
N PRO A 4 -22.48 -4.58 6.23
CA PRO A 4 -21.36 -4.74 7.15
C PRO A 4 -20.05 -5.13 6.45
N ASP A 5 -20.14 -5.85 5.33
CA ASP A 5 -18.97 -6.29 4.58
C ASP A 5 -18.28 -5.12 3.88
N GLU A 6 -19.03 -4.12 3.39
CA GLU A 6 -18.46 -2.89 2.84
C GLU A 6 -17.90 -1.98 3.94
N VAL A 7 -18.62 -1.84 5.06
CA VAL A 7 -18.22 -0.91 6.14
C VAL A 7 -16.99 -1.42 6.91
N LEU A 8 -16.78 -2.73 6.95
CA LEU A 8 -15.64 -3.36 7.61
C LEU A 8 -14.50 -3.72 6.64
N ALA A 9 -14.67 -3.48 5.33
CA ALA A 9 -13.61 -3.69 4.36
C ALA A 9 -12.44 -2.75 4.63
N THR A 10 -11.22 -3.29 4.57
CA THR A 10 -10.00 -2.47 4.65
C THR A 10 -9.67 -1.94 3.26
N ASP A 11 -9.82 -0.63 3.07
CA ASP A 11 -9.57 0.03 1.78
C ASP A 11 -8.10 -0.07 1.33
N TRP A 12 -7.15 0.11 2.24
CA TRP A 12 -5.72 0.07 1.91
C TRP A 12 -4.83 -0.06 3.16
N ILE A 13 -3.76 -0.85 3.05
CA ILE A 13 -2.68 -0.90 4.04
C ILE A 13 -1.36 -0.55 3.32
N PRO A 14 -0.55 0.39 3.84
CA PRO A 14 0.75 0.69 3.27
C PRO A 14 1.68 -0.52 3.36
N SER A 15 2.47 -0.75 2.31
CA SER A 15 3.61 -1.66 2.36
C SER A 15 4.73 -1.05 3.22
N ILE A 16 5.10 -1.75 4.28
CA ILE A 16 6.14 -1.36 5.24
C ILE A 16 7.20 -2.47 5.29
N PRO A 17 8.45 -2.17 4.86
CA PRO A 17 9.54 -3.12 4.90
C PRO A 17 9.78 -3.69 6.30
N GLY A 18 9.85 -5.01 6.42
CA GLY A 18 10.08 -5.71 7.68
C GLY A 18 8.85 -5.81 8.59
N VAL A 19 7.68 -5.32 8.17
CA VAL A 19 6.39 -5.50 8.87
C VAL A 19 5.44 -6.36 8.04
N ASN A 20 4.97 -5.84 6.90
CA ASN A 20 4.06 -6.52 5.98
C ASN A 20 4.60 -6.61 4.54
N ALA A 21 5.80 -6.09 4.30
CA ALA A 21 6.51 -6.19 3.02
C ALA A 21 7.95 -6.70 3.21
N PRO A 22 8.54 -7.37 2.22
CA PRO A 22 9.95 -7.77 2.26
C PRO A 22 10.89 -6.58 2.52
N GLY A 23 11.88 -6.78 3.39
CA GLY A 23 12.90 -5.77 3.69
C GLY A 23 13.22 -5.69 5.18
N ASN A 24 13.89 -4.61 5.58
CA ASN A 24 14.33 -4.38 6.96
C ASN A 24 13.69 -3.10 7.52
N TYR A 25 13.02 -3.25 8.66
CA TYR A 25 12.33 -2.13 9.31
C TYR A 25 13.30 -1.09 9.88
N GLU A 26 14.46 -1.48 10.42
CA GLU A 26 15.44 -0.54 10.97
C GLU A 26 16.03 0.40 9.92
N THR A 27 16.18 -0.07 8.67
CA THR A 27 16.59 0.77 7.54
C THR A 27 15.46 1.70 7.10
N TYR A 28 14.23 1.17 6.99
CA TYR A 28 13.05 1.97 6.66
C TYR A 28 12.78 3.08 7.68
N ALA A 29 12.88 2.76 8.98
CA ALA A 29 12.59 3.68 10.07
C ALA A 29 13.54 4.88 10.13
N LYS A 30 14.75 4.76 9.57
CA LYS A 30 15.72 5.86 9.49
C LYS A 30 15.33 6.92 8.46
N ASP A 31 14.67 6.52 7.38
CA ASP A 31 14.20 7.43 6.33
C ASP A 31 12.96 6.88 5.61
N PRO A 32 11.77 6.99 6.25
CA PRO A 32 10.54 6.48 5.67
C PRO A 32 10.03 7.35 4.51
N TYR A 33 10.48 8.61 4.41
CA TYR A 33 10.05 9.52 3.34
C TYR A 33 10.65 9.11 2.00
N SER A 34 11.95 8.86 1.93
CA SER A 34 12.60 8.45 0.67
C SER A 34 12.04 7.15 0.12
N TYR A 35 11.65 6.21 1.00
CA TYR A 35 10.96 4.99 0.60
C TYR A 35 9.60 5.28 -0.05
N LYS A 36 8.77 6.13 0.59
CA LYS A 36 7.45 6.51 0.05
C LYS A 36 7.56 7.35 -1.21
N ALA A 37 8.52 8.27 -1.29
CA ALA A 37 8.74 9.14 -2.44
C ALA A 37 9.09 8.32 -3.69
N LYS A 38 9.94 7.29 -3.54
CA LYS A 38 10.26 6.37 -4.63
C LYS A 38 9.03 5.63 -5.15
N HIS A 39 8.22 5.05 -4.28
CA HIS A 39 6.98 4.37 -4.69
C HIS A 39 5.94 5.33 -5.29
N MET A 40 5.91 6.58 -4.83
CA MET A 40 5.04 7.60 -5.39
C MET A 40 5.49 8.02 -6.80
N GLU A 41 6.79 8.17 -7.03
CA GLU A 41 7.36 8.42 -8.36
C GLU A 41 7.06 7.27 -9.32
N GLU A 42 7.22 6.02 -8.87
CA GLU A 42 6.86 4.82 -9.62
C GLU A 42 5.36 4.80 -9.96
N ALA A 43 4.48 5.15 -9.02
CA ALA A 43 3.03 5.20 -9.23
C ALA A 43 2.59 6.34 -10.15
N MET A 44 3.27 7.49 -10.08
CA MET A 44 3.02 8.63 -10.98
C MET A 44 3.50 8.32 -12.40
N SER A 45 4.61 7.60 -12.53
CA SER A 45 5.13 7.13 -13.82
C SER A 45 4.24 6.04 -14.44
N SER A 46 3.59 5.20 -13.63
CA SER A 46 2.68 4.14 -14.08
C SER A 46 1.26 4.60 -14.40
N GLY A 47 0.96 5.91 -14.34
CA GLY A 47 -0.36 6.47 -14.67
C GLY A 47 -1.33 6.54 -13.49
N GLY A 48 -0.82 6.60 -12.25
CA GLY A 48 -1.63 6.84 -11.05
C GLY A 48 -2.20 5.58 -10.41
N ASN A 49 -1.75 4.40 -10.85
CA ASN A 49 -2.13 3.16 -10.18
C ASN A 49 -1.29 2.98 -8.91
N LEU A 50 -1.77 3.56 -7.80
CA LEU A 50 -1.22 3.36 -6.45
C LEU A 50 -1.52 1.95 -5.90
N TYR A 51 -2.26 1.12 -6.65
CA TYR A 51 -2.54 -0.25 -6.26
C TYR A 51 -1.30 -1.12 -6.42
N HIS A 52 -0.83 -1.62 -5.29
CA HIS A 52 0.11 -2.73 -5.25
C HIS A 52 -0.61 -4.00 -5.73
N PRO A 53 -0.02 -4.81 -6.64
CA PRO A 53 -0.66 -6.01 -7.20
C PRO A 53 -1.02 -7.08 -6.15
N ASP A 54 -0.44 -6.97 -4.98
CA ASP A 54 -0.63 -7.80 -3.79
C ASP A 54 -1.84 -7.38 -2.93
N VAL A 55 -2.49 -6.26 -3.25
CA VAL A 55 -3.76 -5.83 -2.65
C VAL A 55 -4.88 -6.11 -3.65
N ARG A 56 -5.82 -6.98 -3.26
CA ARG A 56 -7.04 -7.25 -4.05
C ARG A 56 -7.75 -5.91 -4.32
N PRO A 57 -8.04 -5.55 -5.58
CA PRO A 57 -8.80 -4.33 -5.84
C PRO A 57 -10.18 -4.45 -5.20
N PRO A 58 -10.73 -3.36 -4.63
CA PRO A 58 -12.10 -3.38 -4.13
C PRO A 58 -13.04 -3.68 -5.32
N GLY A 59 -13.75 -4.80 -5.25
CA GLY A 59 -14.77 -5.20 -6.23
C GLY A 59 -14.40 -6.28 -7.26
N GLY A 60 -13.24 -6.93 -7.17
CA GLY A 60 -12.97 -8.12 -8.00
C GLY A 60 -13.51 -9.39 -7.35
N GLU A 61 -14.45 -10.08 -8.00
CA GLU A 61 -15.01 -11.40 -7.62
C GLU A 61 -13.93 -12.46 -7.30
#